data_AF-A0A2D4JQC7-F1
#
_entry.id   AF-A0A2D4JQC7-F1
#
_cell.length_a   1.000
_cell.length_b   1.000
_cell.length_c   1.000
_cell.angle_alpha   90.00
_cell.angle_beta   90.00
_cell.angle_gamma   90.00
#
_symmetry.space_group_name_H-M   'P 1'
#
loop_
_entity.id
_entity.type
_entity.pdbx_description
1 polymer ?
#
loop_
_entity_poly.entity_id
_entity_poly.type
_entity_poly.pdbx_seq_one_letter_code
_entity_poly.pdbx_strand_id
1 'polypeptide(L)'
;YCEPQDTNYCCPCDWHFSESEQQQSLVEEGVKKKAKACEGFPFPEVIHEYLISKDKPVKLSGFQRPNLLSFQKFAVKKMNWTEQYACEKLCTLLTYYDMNRKKSGHTDPKQLQALRVIKTRIR
;
A
#
# COMPACT_ATOMS: atom_id res chain seq x y z
N TYR A 1 -19.33 35.22 -34.81
CA TYR A 1 -18.48 35.95 -33.86
C TYR A 1 -18.67 35.25 -32.50
N CYS A 2 -17.63 34.68 -31.88
CA CYS A 2 -17.77 34.15 -30.50
C CYS A 2 -17.66 35.37 -29.57
N GLU A 3 -18.68 35.61 -28.75
CA GLU A 3 -18.70 36.72 -27.80
C GLU A 3 -17.95 36.33 -26.52
N PRO A 4 -17.15 37.23 -25.94
CA PRO A 4 -16.45 36.95 -24.69
C PRO A 4 -17.47 36.77 -23.56
N GLN A 5 -17.63 35.53 -23.10
CA GLN A 5 -18.38 35.20 -21.88
C GLN A 5 -17.42 35.02 -20.70
N ASP A 6 -18.00 34.85 -19.52
CA ASP A 6 -17.34 34.78 -18.21
C ASP A 6 -16.07 33.90 -18.20
N THR A 7 -15.15 34.20 -17.28
CA THR A 7 -13.82 33.58 -17.13
C THR A 7 -13.80 32.05 -17.01
N ASN A 8 -14.95 31.43 -16.73
CA ASN A 8 -15.12 29.97 -16.62
C ASN A 8 -15.76 29.32 -17.86
N TYR A 9 -16.11 30.09 -18.90
CA TYR A 9 -16.73 29.56 -20.11
C TYR A 9 -15.68 29.19 -21.16
N CYS A 10 -15.56 27.90 -21.47
CA CYS A 10 -14.72 27.41 -22.57
C CYS A 10 -15.54 27.39 -23.88
N CYS A 11 -15.31 28.33 -24.79
CA CYS A 11 -15.97 28.37 -26.11
C CYS A 11 -15.59 27.08 -26.89
N PRO A 12 -16.57 26.25 -27.33
CA PRO A 12 -16.31 24.94 -27.92
C PRO A 12 -15.89 25.00 -29.41
N CYS A 13 -15.57 26.18 -29.94
CA CYS A 13 -15.22 26.31 -31.34
C CYS A 13 -13.75 25.94 -31.58
N ASP A 14 -13.46 25.39 -32.76
CA ASP A 14 -12.13 24.92 -33.15
C ASP A 14 -11.04 25.97 -33.02
N TRP A 15 -11.35 27.25 -33.28
CA TRP A 15 -10.37 28.33 -33.17
C TRP A 15 -9.94 28.59 -31.71
N HIS A 16 -10.88 28.77 -30.78
CA HIS A 16 -10.54 28.96 -29.36
C HIS A 16 -9.91 27.70 -28.73
N PHE A 17 -10.31 26.52 -29.18
CA PHE A 17 -9.68 25.27 -28.74
C PHE A 17 -8.21 25.20 -29.19
N SER A 18 -7.95 25.40 -30.49
CA SER A 18 -6.59 25.40 -31.05
C SER A 18 -5.72 26.54 -30.50
N GLU A 19 -6.29 27.73 -30.27
CA GLU A 19 -5.60 28.84 -29.61
C GLU A 19 -5.21 28.46 -28.17
N SER A 20 -6.12 27.82 -27.41
CA SER A 20 -5.84 27.37 -26.05
C SER A 20 -4.72 26.32 -26.02
N GLU A 21 -4.76 25.31 -26.91
CA GLU A 21 -3.68 24.32 -27.03
C GLU A 21 -2.34 24.98 -27.41
N GLN A 22 -2.36 25.94 -28.32
CA GLN A 22 -1.17 26.68 -28.71
C GLN A 22 -0.60 27.49 -27.54
N GLN A 23 -1.45 28.18 -26.78
CA GLN A 23 -1.05 28.93 -25.59
C GLN A 23 -0.44 27.99 -24.52
N GLN A 24 -1.05 26.82 -24.28
CA GLN A 24 -0.50 25.82 -23.36
C GLN A 24 0.87 25.30 -23.84
N SER A 25 1.01 25.01 -25.13
CA SER A 25 2.27 24.59 -25.73
C SER A 25 3.37 25.64 -25.56
N LEU A 26 3.05 26.93 -25.76
CA LEU A 26 4.01 28.02 -25.56
C LEU A 26 4.47 28.13 -24.11
N VAL A 27 3.56 27.94 -23.15
CA VAL A 27 3.89 27.91 -21.72
C VAL A 27 4.82 26.73 -21.42
N GLU A 28 4.49 25.52 -21.89
CA GLU A 28 5.34 24.35 -21.72
C GLU A 28 6.73 24.52 -22.36
N GLU A 29 6.80 25.05 -23.57
CA GLU A 29 8.06 25.35 -24.25
C GLU A 29 8.89 26.36 -23.47
N GLY A 30 8.25 27.37 -22.88
CA GLY A 30 8.88 28.32 -21.98
C GLY A 30 9.50 27.64 -20.76
N VAL A 31 8.77 26.71 -20.14
CA VAL A 31 9.27 25.89 -19.02
C VAL A 31 10.43 25.00 -19.46
N LYS A 32 10.31 24.32 -20.61
CA LYS A 32 11.37 23.46 -21.18
C LYS A 32 12.64 24.25 -21.50
N LYS A 33 12.53 25.46 -22.06
CA LYS A 33 13.67 26.36 -22.32
C LYS A 33 14.34 26.80 -21.02
N LYS A 34 13.57 27.22 -20.02
CA LYS A 34 14.10 27.61 -18.71
C LYS A 34 14.79 26.43 -18.00
N ALA A 35 14.22 25.23 -18.10
CA ALA A 35 14.82 24.02 -17.54
C ALA A 35 16.13 23.68 -18.26
N LYS A 36 16.20 23.74 -19.59
CA LYS A 36 17.44 23.51 -20.35
C LYS A 36 18.54 24.55 -20.08
N ALA A 37 18.16 25.79 -19.77
CA ALA A 37 19.09 26.86 -19.41
C ALA A 37 19.58 26.75 -17.96
N CYS A 38 18.96 25.91 -17.14
CA CYS A 38 19.36 25.67 -15.77
C CYS A 38 20.63 24.79 -15.76
N GLU A 39 21.71 25.33 -15.19
CA GLU A 39 22.96 24.58 -15.05
C GLU A 39 22.73 23.32 -14.22
N GLY A 40 23.22 22.19 -14.72
CA GLY A 40 23.05 20.89 -14.09
C GLY A 40 21.71 20.21 -14.37
N PHE A 41 20.76 20.84 -15.08
CA PHE A 41 19.53 20.14 -15.48
C PHE A 41 19.75 19.29 -16.75
N PRO A 42 19.30 18.03 -16.75
CA PRO A 42 18.66 17.32 -15.65
C PRO A 42 19.68 16.83 -14.60
N PHE A 43 19.34 17.00 -13.31
CA PHE A 43 20.24 16.71 -12.18
C PHE A 43 20.48 15.20 -12.05
N PRO A 44 21.70 14.71 -12.36
CA PRO A 44 21.98 13.27 -12.32
C PRO A 44 21.77 12.68 -10.94
N GLU A 45 22.04 13.43 -9.87
CA GLU A 45 21.89 12.97 -8.48
C GLU A 45 20.46 12.57 -8.18
N VAL A 46 19.49 13.37 -8.65
CA VAL A 46 18.06 13.09 -8.50
C VAL A 46 17.67 11.85 -9.30
N ILE A 47 18.17 11.73 -10.53
CA ILE A 47 17.90 10.55 -11.36
C ILE A 47 18.43 9.28 -10.69
N HIS A 48 19.68 9.31 -10.22
CA HIS A 48 20.31 8.17 -9.56
C HIS A 48 19.62 7.80 -8.23
N GLU A 49 19.09 8.77 -7.48
CA GLU A 49 18.31 8.50 -6.26
C GLU A 49 17.13 7.56 -6.52
N TYR A 50 16.43 7.76 -7.64
CA TYR A 50 15.26 6.95 -7.99
C TYR A 50 15.62 5.66 -8.74
N LEU A 51 16.70 5.67 -9.52
CA LEU A 51 17.13 4.49 -10.27
C LEU A 51 17.84 3.45 -9.39
N ILE A 52 18.50 3.89 -8.31
CA ILE A 52 19.29 3.00 -7.44
C ILE A 52 18.52 2.73 -6.15
N SER A 53 18.01 1.51 -6.00
CA SER A 53 17.48 1.07 -4.70
C SER A 53 18.63 0.97 -3.69
N LYS A 54 18.53 1.76 -2.62
CA LYS A 54 19.44 1.69 -1.45
C LYS A 54 19.00 0.61 -0.46
N ASP A 55 17.85 0.00 -0.68
CA ASP A 55 17.30 -1.01 0.20
C ASP A 55 18.12 -2.29 0.09
N LYS A 56 18.63 -2.74 1.24
CA LYS A 56 19.27 -4.05 1.32
C LYS A 56 18.17 -5.09 1.48
N PRO A 57 18.23 -6.22 0.76
CA PRO A 57 17.31 -7.32 1.02
C PRO A 57 17.59 -7.86 2.42
N VAL A 58 16.77 -7.44 3.39
CA VAL A 58 16.77 -8.03 4.71
C VAL A 58 16.11 -9.40 4.56
N LYS A 59 16.76 -10.46 5.06
CA LYS A 59 16.10 -11.77 5.18
C LYS A 59 14.88 -11.59 6.08
N LEU A 60 13.71 -11.49 5.47
CA LEU A 60 12.46 -11.53 6.18
C LEU A 60 12.36 -12.92 6.82
N SER A 61 12.25 -12.97 8.13
CA SER A 61 11.81 -14.20 8.80
C SER A 61 10.45 -14.55 8.21
N GLY A 62 10.32 -15.73 7.60
CA GLY A 62 9.07 -16.17 6.99
C GLY A 62 7.90 -16.17 7.97
N PHE A 63 6.68 -16.42 7.49
CA PHE A 63 5.48 -16.43 8.32
C PHE A 63 5.57 -17.46 9.47
N GLN A 64 5.68 -16.96 10.70
CA GLN A 64 5.78 -17.78 11.91
C GLN A 64 4.43 -17.99 12.59
N ARG A 65 4.34 -19.07 13.38
CA ARG A 65 3.19 -19.34 14.23
C ARG A 65 3.08 -18.26 15.31
N PRO A 66 1.92 -17.60 15.49
CA PRO A 66 1.73 -16.66 16.58
C PRO A 66 2.03 -17.29 17.95
N ASN A 67 2.66 -16.54 18.86
CA ASN A 67 2.88 -16.98 20.23
C ASN A 67 1.80 -16.40 21.15
N LEU A 68 0.96 -17.28 21.71
CA LEU A 68 -0.16 -16.89 22.56
C LEU A 68 0.26 -16.11 23.80
N LEU A 69 1.26 -16.61 24.52
CA LEU A 69 1.72 -16.01 25.78
C LEU A 69 2.35 -14.63 25.55
N SER A 70 3.20 -14.51 24.53
CA SER A 70 3.82 -13.23 24.18
C SER A 70 2.79 -12.20 23.73
N PHE A 71 1.82 -12.61 22.90
CA PHE A 71 0.76 -11.73 22.46
C PHE A 71 -0.16 -11.28 23.60
N GLN A 72 -0.55 -12.20 24.48
CA GLN A 72 -1.38 -11.90 25.65
C GLN A 72 -0.70 -10.87 26.56
N LYS A 73 0.58 -11.09 26.91
CA LYS A 73 1.37 -10.13 27.71
C LYS A 73 1.45 -8.76 27.04
N PHE A 74 1.66 -8.73 25.72
CA PHE A 74 1.67 -7.49 24.95
C PHE A 74 0.31 -6.79 24.99
N ALA A 75 -0.78 -7.50 24.72
CA ALA A 75 -2.13 -6.96 24.64
C ALA A 75 -2.61 -6.40 25.98
N VAL A 76 -2.36 -7.10 27.08
CA VAL A 76 -2.65 -6.61 28.43
C VAL A 76 -1.88 -5.32 28.70
N LYS A 77 -0.57 -5.33 28.45
CA LYS A 77 0.30 -4.19 28.78
C LYS A 77 0.11 -2.96 27.87
N LYS A 78 -0.16 -3.17 26.59
CA LYS A 78 -0.12 -2.11 25.56
C LYS A 78 -1.49 -1.71 25.03
N MET A 79 -2.49 -2.57 25.17
CA MET A 79 -3.84 -2.32 24.64
C MET A 79 -4.91 -2.38 25.74
N ASN A 80 -4.52 -2.63 26.99
CA ASN A 80 -5.43 -2.79 28.13
C ASN A 80 -6.51 -3.85 27.89
N TRP A 81 -6.17 -4.91 27.13
CA TRP A 81 -7.06 -6.03 26.91
C TRP A 81 -7.06 -6.96 28.12
N THR A 82 -8.17 -7.65 28.35
CA THR A 82 -8.17 -8.80 29.27
C THR A 82 -7.42 -9.97 28.63
N GLU A 83 -6.85 -10.83 29.48
CA GLU A 83 -6.17 -12.05 29.05
C GLU A 83 -7.07 -12.95 28.19
N GLN A 84 -8.33 -13.11 28.59
CA GLN A 84 -9.33 -13.90 27.87
C GLN A 84 -9.64 -13.31 26.50
N TYR A 85 -9.83 -11.99 26.41
CA TYR A 85 -10.13 -11.32 25.15
C TYR A 85 -8.95 -11.44 24.16
N ALA A 86 -7.72 -11.29 24.64
CA ALA A 86 -6.52 -11.50 23.82
C ALA A 86 -6.44 -12.94 23.28
N CYS A 87 -6.72 -13.94 24.13
CA CYS A 87 -6.78 -15.34 23.70
C CYS A 87 -7.86 -15.58 22.65
N GLU A 88 -9.07 -15.05 22.84
CA GLU A 88 -10.19 -15.18 21.90
C GLU A 88 -9.80 -14.64 20.51
N LYS A 89 -9.23 -13.43 20.46
CA LYS A 89 -8.84 -12.80 19.19
C LYS A 89 -7.71 -13.55 18.50
N LEU A 90 -6.71 -14.03 19.25
CA LEU A 90 -5.58 -14.75 18.65
C LEU A 90 -5.95 -16.17 18.22
N CYS A 91 -6.90 -16.82 18.88
CA CYS A 91 -7.29 -18.22 18.61
C CYS A 91 -7.68 -18.44 17.15
N THR A 92 -8.38 -17.48 16.54
CA THR A 92 -8.77 -17.54 15.12
C THR A 92 -7.54 -17.57 14.19
N LEU A 93 -6.54 -16.73 14.46
CA LEU A 93 -5.30 -16.68 13.68
C LEU A 93 -4.44 -17.92 13.88
N LEU A 94 -4.35 -18.43 15.11
CA LEU A 94 -3.65 -19.68 15.42
C LEU A 94 -4.28 -20.87 14.68
N THR A 95 -5.61 -20.96 14.70
CA THR A 95 -6.35 -22.02 14.01
C THR A 95 -6.11 -21.94 12.51
N TYR A 96 -6.19 -20.74 11.92
CA TYR A 96 -5.91 -20.52 10.50
C TYR A 96 -4.49 -20.92 10.10
N TYR A 97 -3.49 -20.50 10.88
CA TYR A 97 -2.09 -20.86 10.65
C TYR A 97 -1.87 -22.37 10.70
N ASP A 98 -2.36 -23.03 11.75
CA ASP A 98 -2.19 -24.47 11.93
C ASP A 98 -2.93 -25.27 10.84
N MET A 99 -4.12 -24.84 10.42
CA MET A 99 -4.86 -25.46 9.31
C MET A 99 -4.12 -25.33 7.98
N ASN A 100 -3.56 -24.16 7.67
CA ASN A 100 -2.80 -23.97 6.43
C ASN A 100 -1.50 -24.78 6.42
N ARG A 101 -0.79 -24.84 7.55
CA ARG A 101 0.41 -25.69 7.69
C ARG A 101 0.07 -27.17 7.47
N LYS A 102 -1.03 -27.65 8.08
CA LYS A 102 -1.54 -29.02 7.88
C LYS A 102 -1.92 -29.26 6.41
N LYS A 103 -2.60 -28.31 5.76
CA LYS A 103 -2.95 -28.38 4.33
C LYS A 103 -1.71 -28.49 3.43
N SER A 104 -0.61 -27.85 3.80
CA SER A 104 0.69 -27.96 3.12
C SER A 104 1.51 -29.19 3.56
N GLY A 105 0.91 -30.17 4.22
CA GLY A 105 1.58 -31.42 4.63
C GLY A 105 2.45 -31.33 5.88
N HIS A 106 2.52 -30.18 6.55
CA HIS A 106 3.33 -30.01 7.75
C HIS A 106 2.51 -30.28 9.01
N THR A 107 2.82 -31.37 9.70
CA THR A 107 2.21 -31.74 10.98
C THR A 107 3.19 -31.53 12.14
N ASP A 108 2.72 -30.96 13.25
CA ASP A 108 3.49 -30.73 14.47
C ASP A 108 2.59 -31.04 15.67
N PRO A 109 3.04 -31.84 16.67
CA PRO A 109 2.29 -32.12 17.90
C PRO A 109 1.79 -30.87 18.64
N LYS A 110 2.44 -29.72 18.46
CA LYS A 110 2.06 -28.44 19.08
C LYS A 110 0.91 -27.73 18.36
N GLN A 111 0.47 -28.23 17.20
CA GLN A 111 -0.68 -27.68 16.49
C GLN A 111 -1.97 -27.94 17.26
N LEU A 112 -2.91 -27.00 17.13
CA LEU A 112 -4.25 -27.15 17.69
C LEU A 112 -4.94 -28.39 17.12
N GLN A 113 -5.65 -29.09 18.01
CA GLN A 113 -6.47 -30.27 17.67
C GLN A 113 -7.94 -29.92 17.81
N ALA A 114 -8.72 -30.28 16.80
CA ALA A 114 -10.16 -30.13 16.86
C ALA A 114 -10.73 -31.24 17.77
N LEU A 115 -11.46 -30.86 18.81
CA LEU A 115 -12.13 -31.82 19.67
C LEU A 115 -13.31 -32.49 18.96
N ARG A 116 -14.14 -31.68 18.26
CA ARG A 116 -15.27 -32.13 17.44
C ARG A 116 -15.80 -31.00 16.55
N VAL A 117 -16.47 -31.35 15.46
CA VAL A 117 -17.27 -30.41 14.67
C VAL A 117 -18.67 -30.33 15.29
N ILE A 118 -19.12 -29.13 15.67
CA ILE A 118 -20.42 -28.96 16.36
C ILE A 118 -21.57 -29.04 15.35
N LYS A 119 -21.54 -28.20 14.31
CA LYS A 119 -22.50 -28.19 13.19
C LYS A 119 -21.98 -27.28 12.09
N THR A 120 -22.45 -27.49 10.87
CA THR A 120 -22.14 -26.64 9.71
C THR A 120 -22.74 -25.24 9.88
N ARG A 121 -22.09 -24.23 9.29
CA ARG A 121 -22.54 -22.83 9.25
C ARG A 121 -22.28 -22.26 7.86
N ILE A 122 -23.13 -21.32 7.46
CA ILE A 122 -22.89 -20.39 6.37
C ILE A 122 -22.47 -19.07 7.04
N ARG A 123 -21.38 -18.46 6.57
CA ARG A 123 -20.85 -17.20 7.10
C ARG A 123 -21.31 -16.04 6.24
#